data_AF-A0A8T4SI32-F1
#
_entry.id   AF-A0A8T4SI32-F1
#
_cell.length_a   1.000
_cell.length_b   1.000
_cell.length_c   1.000
_cell.angle_alpha   90.00
_cell.angle_beta   90.00
_cell.angle_gamma   90.00
#
_symmetry.space_group_name_H-M   'P 1'
#
loop_
_entity.id
_entity.type
_entity.pdbx_description
1 polymer ?
#
loop_
_entity_poly.entity_id
_entity_poly.type
_entity_poly.pdbx_seq_one_letter_code
_entity_poly.pdbx_strand_id
1 'polypeptide(L)' 'MHLFVGAKPTVTPFKIIHKLKGNTSIQLRRCFPELRYLGYKQHFGKGFDNLLARGYYCGSAGHVSQEQVKRYIQEQQD' A
#
# COMPACT_ATOMS: atom_id res chain seq x y z
N MET A 1 3.70 2.87 -7.32
CA MET A 1 3.20 1.52 -7.00
C MET A 1 1.68 1.55 -7.09
N HIS A 2 1.08 0.65 -7.86
CA HIS A 2 -0.37 0.43 -7.89
C HIS A 2 -0.63 -1.01 -7.48
N LEU A 3 -1.45 -1.24 -6.46
CA LEU A 3 -1.64 -2.55 -5.83
C LEU A 3 -3.13 -2.84 -5.68
N PHE A 4 -3.55 -4.06 -6.02
CA PHE A 4 -4.85 -4.60 -5.65
C PHE A 4 -4.66 -5.46 -4.40
N VAL A 5 -5.37 -5.16 -3.32
CA VAL A 5 -5.14 -5.78 -2.01
C VAL A 5 -6.46 -6.30 -1.45
N GLY A 6 -6.53 -7.61 -1.20
CA GLY A 6 -7.56 -8.19 -0.34
C GLY A 6 -7.14 -8.10 1.13
N ALA A 7 -8.01 -7.58 1.99
CA ALA A 7 -7.75 -7.48 3.43
C ALA A 7 -9.03 -7.74 4.22
N LYS A 8 -8.87 -8.16 5.49
CA LYS A 8 -10.01 -8.27 6.42
C LYS A 8 -10.64 -6.88 6.62
N PRO A 9 -11.97 -6.78 6.76
CA PRO A 9 -12.66 -5.50 6.94
C PRO A 9 -12.27 -4.78 8.24
N THR A 10 -11.72 -5.49 9.22
CA THR A 10 -11.22 -4.93 10.49
C THR A 10 -9.86 -4.23 10.36
N VAL A 11 -9.18 -4.37 9.22
CA VAL A 11 -7.87 -3.76 9.00
C VAL A 11 -8.04 -2.37 8.40
N THR A 12 -7.47 -1.36 9.04
CA THR A 12 -7.51 0.00 8.51
C THR A 12 -6.52 0.16 7.34
N PRO A 13 -6.92 0.77 6.21
CA PRO A 13 -6.07 0.92 5.03
C PRO A 13 -4.72 1.58 5.31
N PHE A 14 -4.68 2.59 6.20
CA PHE A 14 -3.44 3.26 6.58
C PHE A 14 -2.40 2.29 7.17
N LYS A 15 -2.82 1.30 7.98
CA LYS A 15 -1.89 0.32 8.57
C LYS A 15 -1.24 -0.57 7.50
N ILE A 16 -1.99 -0.92 6.46
CA ILE A 16 -1.49 -1.70 5.31
C ILE A 16 -0.43 -0.88 4.59
N ILE A 17 -0.78 0.35 4.19
CA ILE A 17 0.12 1.23 3.45
C ILE A 17 1.36 1.61 4.24
N HIS A 18 1.22 1.84 5.56
CA HIS A 18 2.35 2.12 6.45
C HIS A 18 3.36 0.98 6.45
N LYS A 19 2.89 -0.28 6.57
CA LYS A 19 3.75 -1.46 6.49
C LYS A 19 4.39 -1.63 5.12
N LEU A 20 3.60 -1.51 4.05
CA LEU A 20 4.09 -1.68 2.69
C LEU A 20 5.15 -0.64 2.33
N LYS A 21 4.85 0.66 2.46
CA LYS A 21 5.79 1.73 2.11
C LYS A 21 7.00 1.72 3.04
N GLY A 22 6.79 1.52 4.34
CA GLY A 22 7.87 1.50 5.33
C GLY A 22 8.85 0.35 5.10
N ASN A 23 8.36 -0.89 5.05
CA ASN A 23 9.21 -2.06 4.87
C ASN A 23 9.90 -2.05 3.50
N THR A 24 9.18 -1.77 2.42
CA THR A 24 9.78 -1.69 1.08
C THR A 24 10.88 -0.62 1.03
N SER A 25 10.65 0.54 1.64
CA SER A 25 11.65 1.60 1.72
C SER A 25 12.91 1.21 2.51
N ILE A 26 12.75 0.42 3.58
CA ILE A 26 13.89 -0.13 4.34
C ILE A 26 14.65 -1.16 3.52
N GLN A 27 13.96 -2.15 2.93
CA GLN A 27 14.62 -3.22 2.18
C GLN A 27 15.32 -2.69 0.93
N LEU A 28 14.67 -1.80 0.17
CA LEU A 28 15.28 -1.22 -1.02
C LEU A 28 16.56 -0.44 -0.68
N ARG A 29 16.56 0.38 0.37
CA ARG A 29 17.78 1.12 0.76
C ARG A 29 18.89 0.25 1.32
N ARG A 30 18.59 -0.97 1.77
CA ARG A 30 19.59 -1.97 2.16
C ARG A 30 20.21 -2.65 0.93
N CYS A 31 19.38 -3.02 -0.04
CA CYS A 31 19.85 -3.66 -1.27
C CYS A 31 20.54 -2.68 -2.23
N PHE A 32 20.15 -1.41 -2.18
CA PHE A 32 20.53 -0.36 -3.13
C PHE A 32 20.91 0.93 -2.38
N PRO A 33 22.13 1.03 -1.83
CA PRO A 33 22.57 2.19 -1.04
C PRO A 33 22.52 3.52 -1.81
N GLU A 34 22.64 3.48 -3.14
CA GLU A 34 22.53 4.63 -4.04
C GLU A 34 21.14 5.28 -4.03
N LEU A 35 20.10 4.56 -3.60
CA LEU A 35 18.76 5.12 -3.43
C LEU A 35 18.68 6.19 -2.35
N ARG A 36 19.70 6.30 -1.47
CA ARG A 36 19.86 7.46 -0.58
C ARG A 36 19.91 8.77 -1.36
N TYR A 37 20.39 8.74 -2.59
CA TYR A 37 20.46 9.88 -3.51
C TYR A 37 19.49 9.71 -4.68
N LEU A 38 18.45 8.88 -4.53
CA LEU A 38 17.42 8.63 -5.55
C LEU A 38 17.96 8.25 -6.94
N GLY A 39 19.18 7.70 -7.02
CA GLY A 39 19.84 7.35 -8.27
C GLY A 39 20.46 8.52 -9.04
N TYR A 40 20.53 9.73 -8.46
CA TYR A 40 21.26 10.85 -9.07
C TYR A 40 22.76 10.57 -9.10
N LYS A 41 23.42 10.85 -10.25
CA LYS A 41 24.87 10.65 -10.43
C LYS A 41 25.73 11.57 -9.54
N GLN A 42 25.22 12.74 -9.22
CA GLN A 42 25.87 13.70 -8.32
C GLN A 42 25.16 13.66 -6.97
N HIS A 43 25.94 13.44 -5.91
CA HIS A 43 25.43 13.37 -4.55
C HIS A 43 25.59 14.73 -3.88
N PHE A 44 24.48 15.28 -3.38
CA PHE A 44 24.48 16.55 -2.66
C PHE A 44 24.03 16.34 -1.21
N GLY A 45 24.75 16.96 -0.28
CA GLY A 45 24.39 16.95 1.15
C GLY A 45 24.21 15.55 1.73
N LYS A 46 23.24 15.41 2.65
CA LYS A 46 23.02 14.18 3.43
C LYS A 46 22.18 13.13 2.68
N GLY A 47 21.72 13.41 1.46
CA GLY A 47 20.76 12.58 0.71
C GLY A 47 19.30 12.85 1.08
N PHE A 48 18.39 11.99 0.60
CA PHE A 48 16.95 12.12 0.79
C PHE A 48 16.45 11.24 1.94
N ASP A 49 15.68 11.82 2.85
CA ASP A 49 15.12 11.09 4.00
C ASP A 49 14.02 10.09 3.58
N ASN A 50 13.24 10.46 2.56
CA ASN A 50 12.09 9.69 2.09
C ASN A 50 12.33 9.13 0.68
N LEU A 51 12.23 7.81 0.53
CA LEU A 51 12.26 7.16 -0.78
C LEU A 51 10.90 7.23 -1.51
N LEU A 52 9.81 7.32 -0.76
CA LEU A 52 8.44 7.30 -1.27
C LEU A 52 7.71 8.57 -0.83
N ALA A 53 6.78 9.06 -1.65
CA ALA A 53 5.94 10.20 -1.31
C ALA A 53 5.21 9.97 0.03
N ARG A 54 4.88 11.04 0.78
CA ARG A 54 4.18 10.92 2.07
C ARG A 54 2.74 10.41 1.91
N GLY A 55 2.02 10.93 0.92
CA GLY A 55 0.63 10.56 0.63
C GLY A 55 0.44 9.18 0.01
N TYR A 56 -0.81 8.74 -0.07
CA TYR A 56 -1.25 7.55 -0.81
C TYR A 56 -2.71 7.73 -1.24
N TYR A 57 -3.11 7.02 -2.30
CA TYR A 57 -4.51 6.90 -2.71
C TYR A 57 -5.02 5.50 -2.39
N CYS A 58 -6.28 5.40 -1.97
CA CYS A 58 -6.95 4.13 -1.67
C CYS A 58 -8.40 4.23 -2.12
N GLY A 59 -8.87 3.24 -2.87
CA GLY A 59 -10.25 3.09 -3.31
C GLY A 59 -10.71 1.65 -3.18
N SER A 60 -12.01 1.44 -3.07
CA SER A 60 -12.59 0.11 -3.17
C SER A 60 -12.43 -0.43 -4.59
N ALA A 61 -12.29 -1.74 -4.72
CA ALA A 61 -12.22 -2.39 -6.01
C ALA A 61 -12.91 -3.75 -5.92
N GLY A 62 -13.87 -3.98 -6.81
CA GLY A 62 -14.73 -5.17 -6.82
C GLY A 62 -16.13 -4.86 -7.33
N HIS A 63 -16.76 -5.85 -7.95
CA HIS A 63 -18.16 -5.79 -8.33
C HIS A 63 -19.00 -6.45 -7.22
N VAL A 64 -20.03 -5.76 -6.75
CA VAL A 64 -21.04 -6.32 -5.84
C VAL A 64 -22.35 -6.35 -6.62
N SER A 65 -22.85 -7.55 -6.93
CA SER A 65 -24.12 -7.72 -7.63
C SER A 65 -25.30 -7.80 -6.65
N GLN A 66 -26.50 -7.45 -7.11
CA GLN A 66 -27.72 -7.51 -6.30
C GLN A 66 -28.02 -8.95 -5.86
N GLU A 67 -27.72 -9.94 -6.70
CA GLU A 67 -27.87 -11.37 -6.41
C GLU A 67 -26.96 -11.82 -5.27
N GLN A 68 -25.71 -11.34 -5.26
CA GLN A 68 -24.75 -11.66 -4.18
C GLN A 68 -25.23 -11.13 -2.83
N VAL A 69 -25.79 -9.91 -2.82
CA VAL A 69 -26.36 -9.31 -1.60
C VAL A 69 -27.60 -10.07 -1.16
N LYS A 70 -28.50 -10.41 -2.08
CA LYS A 70 -29.73 -11.15 -1.77
C LYS A 70 -29.43 -12.51 -1.15
N ARG A 71 -28.50 -13.27 -1.74
CA ARG A 71 -28.07 -14.56 -1.20
C ARG A 71 -27.49 -14.43 0.20
N TYR A 72 -26.61 -13.45 0.42
CA TYR A 72 -26.01 -13.20 1.73
C TYR A 72 -27.07 -12.90 2.81
N ILE A 73 -28.12 -12.14 2.50
CA ILE A 73 -29.21 -11.84 3.45
C ILE A 73 -30.01 -13.10 3.79
N GLN A 74 -30.35 -13.92 2.79
CA GLN A 74 -31.15 -15.14 2.98
C GLN A 74 -30.40 -16.18 3.85
N GLU A 75 -29.10 -16.37 3.61
CA GLU A 75 -28.26 -17.30 4.39
C GLU A 75 -28.03 -16.89 5.86
N GLN A 76 -28.43 -15.68 6.26
CA GLN A 76 -28.28 -15.17 7.64
C GLN A 76 -29.60 -15.14 8.42
N GLN A 77 -30.72 -15.53 7.79
CA GLN A 77 -32.05 -15.55 8.43
C GLN A 77 -32.45 -16.93 8.97
N ASP A 78 -31.64 -17.96 8.71
CA ASP A 78 -31.73 -19.29 9.32
C ASP A 78 -30.79 -19.42 10.54
#